data_AF-A0A098CLQ6-F1
#
_entry.id   AF-A0A098CLQ6-F1
#
_cell.length_a   1.000
_cell.length_b   1.000
_cell.length_c   1.000
_cell.angle_alpha   90.00
_cell.angle_beta   90.00
_cell.angle_gamma   90.00
#
_symmetry.space_group_name_H-M   'P 1'
#
loop_
_entity.id
_entity.type
_entity.pdbx_description
1 polymer ?
#
loop_
_entity_poly.entity_id
_entity_poly.type
_entity_poly.pdbx_seq_one_letter_code
_entity_poly.pdbx_strand_id
1 'polypeptide(L)'
;TVHALASVRAVEDALGIAVPPTAELVRNIMLTTQYVQDHVIHFYHLHALDWVDIVNALKADPKKTADLAQSFSSYDKNTAAHFTDVQNKIKAFAASGLGIFANGYWGHPAYKLPPEANLLAVAHYLDALEWQKEIVKIHAVFGGKNPHPNYLVGGVPCSIDADEVAAINSERLNLVARLISQADEFVNQVYIPDLLAIASFYKDWAGHGGGLKNYLSYGEFPTRGYGQTDSFKFARGAVLGRDLSTVHPVNPRDAQEIKEYIAHSWYSYEGGDAAGIHPWAGETKINYSGPQPPFETLAGYEKYSFLKTPRWKENPMEVGPLARLLVSYASGHTDVKELIGMVLGKLNVPVDALFSTLGRTAARGVDAALAMVWLKDFYGQLMDRVKTREVSTFNNEKWDPKTWPAECEGVGLVEAPRGALAHWIKIKNGKIDNYQLVVPTTWNGSPRDAKSQRSSFEEALIGTPVANIEQPVEILRTIHS
;
A
#
# COMPACT_ATOMS: atom_id res chain seq x y z
N THR A 1 -6.09 -2.99 9.93
CA THR A 1 -6.83 -3.49 8.77
C THR A 1 -6.12 -4.68 8.15
N VAL A 2 -5.07 -4.48 7.35
CA VAL A 2 -4.44 -5.56 6.55
C VAL A 2 -3.94 -6.77 7.34
N HIS A 3 -3.25 -6.56 8.47
CA HIS A 3 -2.80 -7.67 9.33
C HIS A 3 -3.95 -8.40 10.03
N ALA A 4 -5.03 -7.69 10.38
CA ALA A 4 -6.21 -8.33 10.97
C ALA A 4 -6.93 -9.19 9.92
N LEU A 5 -7.05 -8.68 8.68
CA LEU A 5 -7.60 -9.43 7.55
C LEU A 5 -6.74 -10.67 7.22
N ALA A 6 -5.42 -10.53 7.14
CA ALA A 6 -4.50 -11.65 6.95
C ALA A 6 -4.61 -12.66 8.09
N SER A 7 -4.72 -12.20 9.33
CA SER A 7 -4.87 -13.07 10.49
C SER A 7 -6.18 -13.87 10.47
N VAL A 8 -7.33 -13.24 10.20
CA VAL A 8 -8.60 -13.98 10.14
C VAL A 8 -8.59 -14.96 8.96
N ARG A 9 -8.06 -14.56 7.80
CA ARG A 9 -7.91 -15.48 6.65
C ARG A 9 -6.99 -16.67 6.97
N ALA A 10 -5.92 -16.47 7.72
CA ALA A 10 -5.01 -17.56 8.11
C ALA A 10 -5.70 -18.60 8.99
N VAL A 11 -6.51 -18.13 9.95
CA VAL A 11 -7.29 -19.02 10.83
C VAL A 11 -8.43 -19.69 10.07
N GLU A 12 -9.13 -18.95 9.21
CA GLU A 12 -10.21 -19.48 8.37
C GLU A 12 -9.71 -20.54 7.39
N ASP A 13 -8.54 -20.33 6.80
CA ASP A 13 -7.86 -21.32 5.95
C ASP A 13 -7.45 -22.56 6.76
N ALA A 14 -6.84 -22.38 7.95
CA ALA A 14 -6.46 -23.50 8.83
C ALA A 14 -7.66 -24.36 9.26
N LEU A 15 -8.82 -23.73 9.44
CA LEU A 15 -10.03 -24.38 9.91
C LEU A 15 -11.00 -24.72 8.77
N GLY A 16 -10.74 -24.33 7.53
CA GLY A 16 -11.67 -24.51 6.40
C GLY A 16 -13.02 -23.82 6.61
N ILE A 17 -13.02 -22.59 7.13
CA ILE A 17 -14.23 -21.80 7.38
C ILE A 17 -14.66 -21.07 6.11
N ALA A 18 -15.90 -21.32 5.68
CA ALA A 18 -16.54 -20.56 4.60
C ALA A 18 -17.10 -19.23 5.13
N VAL A 19 -16.59 -18.11 4.63
CA VAL A 19 -17.03 -16.76 5.00
C VAL A 19 -18.28 -16.38 4.21
N PRO A 20 -19.33 -15.83 4.84
CA PRO A 20 -20.51 -15.38 4.12
C PRO A 20 -20.18 -14.31 3.05
N PRO A 21 -20.82 -14.33 1.87
CA PRO A 21 -20.53 -13.36 0.79
C PRO A 21 -20.67 -11.89 1.23
N THR A 22 -21.65 -11.58 2.08
CA THR A 22 -21.85 -10.23 2.61
C THR A 22 -20.71 -9.79 3.51
N ALA A 23 -20.13 -10.71 4.29
CA ALA A 23 -18.94 -10.42 5.10
C ALA A 23 -17.70 -10.22 4.23
N GLU A 24 -17.55 -10.97 3.13
CA GLU A 24 -16.47 -10.75 2.16
C GLU A 24 -16.58 -9.37 1.51
N LEU A 25 -17.79 -8.93 1.11
CA LEU A 25 -18.01 -7.58 0.59
C LEU A 25 -17.63 -6.50 1.60
N VAL A 26 -18.02 -6.65 2.87
CA VAL A 26 -17.62 -5.69 3.93
C VAL A 26 -16.10 -5.66 4.09
N ARG A 27 -15.43 -6.82 4.07
CA ARG A 27 -13.95 -6.90 4.12
C ARG A 27 -13.32 -6.21 2.92
N ASN A 28 -13.85 -6.38 1.72
CA ASN A 28 -13.39 -5.72 0.50
C ASN A 28 -13.61 -4.20 0.55
N ILE A 29 -14.75 -3.73 1.07
CA ILE A 29 -15.03 -2.30 1.28
C ILE A 29 -14.04 -1.69 2.27
N MET A 30 -13.77 -2.36 3.40
CA MET A 30 -12.75 -1.91 4.36
C MET A 30 -11.36 -1.91 3.72
N LEU A 31 -11.00 -2.96 2.96
CA LEU A 31 -9.68 -3.01 2.34
C LEU A 31 -9.51 -1.93 1.25
N THR A 32 -10.49 -1.73 0.37
CA THR A 32 -10.45 -0.66 -0.63
C THR A 32 -10.44 0.74 0.00
N THR A 33 -11.20 0.95 1.09
CA THR A 33 -11.12 2.18 1.90
C THR A 33 -9.70 2.42 2.41
N GLN A 34 -9.05 1.38 2.93
CA GLN A 34 -7.66 1.46 3.39
C GLN A 34 -6.69 1.82 2.26
N TYR A 35 -6.89 1.29 1.06
CA TYR A 35 -6.06 1.60 -0.11
C TYR A 35 -6.19 3.08 -0.50
N VAL A 36 -7.43 3.54 -0.69
CA VAL A 36 -7.70 4.91 -1.11
C VAL A 36 -7.09 5.90 -0.10
N GLN A 37 -7.28 5.65 1.20
CA GLN A 37 -6.71 6.53 2.23
C GLN A 37 -5.18 6.44 2.35
N ASP A 38 -4.60 5.23 2.40
CA ASP A 38 -3.13 5.05 2.56
C ASP A 38 -2.39 5.67 1.37
N HIS A 39 -2.87 5.47 0.15
CA HIS A 39 -2.22 5.99 -1.06
C HIS A 39 -2.27 7.51 -1.15
N VAL A 40 -3.40 8.14 -0.81
CA VAL A 40 -3.52 9.60 -0.78
C VAL A 40 -2.64 10.20 0.30
N ILE A 41 -2.66 9.66 1.53
CA ILE A 41 -1.79 10.15 2.62
C ILE A 41 -0.33 9.96 2.26
N HIS A 42 0.03 8.80 1.72
CA HIS A 42 1.40 8.53 1.32
C HIS A 42 1.88 9.56 0.30
N PHE A 43 1.09 9.81 -0.75
CA PHE A 43 1.46 10.78 -1.77
C PHE A 43 1.67 12.17 -1.18
N TYR A 44 0.69 12.71 -0.45
CA TYR A 44 0.81 14.09 0.05
C TYR A 44 1.73 14.20 1.28
N HIS A 45 1.49 13.40 2.31
CA HIS A 45 2.07 13.62 3.64
C HIS A 45 3.42 12.93 3.86
N LEU A 46 3.79 11.97 3.00
CA LEU A 46 5.09 11.29 3.09
C LEU A 46 5.99 11.56 1.89
N HIS A 47 5.42 11.66 0.67
CA HIS A 47 6.22 11.68 -0.55
C HIS A 47 6.28 13.04 -1.25
N ALA A 48 5.22 13.85 -1.21
CA ALA A 48 5.13 15.07 -2.00
C ALA A 48 6.23 16.09 -1.67
N LEU A 49 6.67 16.15 -0.40
CA LEU A 49 7.72 17.08 0.01
C LEU A 49 9.11 16.75 -0.56
N ASP A 50 9.29 15.57 -1.15
CA ASP A 50 10.48 15.26 -1.94
C ASP A 50 10.47 15.97 -3.31
N TRP A 51 9.29 16.38 -3.78
CA TRP A 51 9.03 16.94 -5.11
C TRP A 51 8.54 18.39 -5.09
N VAL A 52 8.01 18.83 -3.95
CA VAL A 52 7.37 20.13 -3.74
C VAL A 52 8.21 20.97 -2.80
N ASP A 53 8.59 22.17 -3.25
CA ASP A 53 9.31 23.16 -2.46
C ASP A 53 8.33 24.15 -1.81
N ILE A 54 8.14 24.01 -0.50
CA ILE A 54 7.20 24.84 0.27
C ILE A 54 7.65 26.30 0.34
N VAL A 55 8.95 26.59 0.37
CA VAL A 55 9.45 27.97 0.39
C VAL A 55 9.22 28.62 -0.97
N ASN A 56 9.39 27.87 -2.05
CA ASN A 56 9.12 28.37 -3.39
C ASN A 56 7.63 28.66 -3.62
N ALA A 57 6.71 27.92 -2.98
CA ALA A 57 5.26 28.19 -3.01
C ALA A 57 4.89 29.61 -2.54
N LEU A 58 5.69 30.22 -1.66
CA LEU A 58 5.45 31.58 -1.15
C LEU A 58 5.64 32.68 -2.22
N LYS A 59 6.28 32.34 -3.34
CA LYS A 59 6.51 33.24 -4.48
C LYS A 59 5.41 33.15 -5.54
N ALA A 60 4.46 32.23 -5.38
CA ALA A 60 3.42 31.98 -6.37
C ALA A 60 2.41 33.13 -6.47
N ASP A 61 1.88 33.34 -7.66
CA ASP A 61 0.66 34.13 -7.87
C ASP A 61 -0.57 33.23 -7.64
N PRO A 62 -1.42 33.51 -6.63
CA PRO A 62 -2.60 32.70 -6.34
C PRO A 62 -3.59 32.61 -7.50
N LYS A 63 -3.70 33.65 -8.34
CA LYS A 63 -4.58 33.62 -9.52
C LYS A 63 -4.05 32.66 -10.58
N LYS A 64 -2.75 32.74 -10.89
CA LYS A 64 -2.12 31.80 -11.83
C LYS A 64 -2.12 30.37 -11.31
N THR A 65 -2.04 30.20 -10.00
CA THR A 65 -2.18 28.89 -9.36
C THR A 65 -3.58 28.32 -9.58
N ALA A 66 -4.62 29.15 -9.45
CA ALA A 66 -6.00 28.76 -9.77
C ALA A 66 -6.19 28.44 -11.26
N ASP A 67 -5.68 29.30 -12.15
CA ASP A 67 -5.76 29.07 -13.60
C ASP A 67 -5.06 27.75 -13.99
N LEU A 68 -3.91 27.44 -13.39
CA LEU A 68 -3.21 26.17 -13.56
C LEU A 68 -4.06 24.99 -13.09
N ALA A 69 -4.57 25.03 -11.85
CA ALA A 69 -5.34 23.93 -11.28
C ALA A 69 -6.64 23.66 -12.05
N GLN A 70 -7.35 24.72 -12.44
CA GLN A 70 -8.59 24.64 -13.23
C GLN A 70 -8.36 24.13 -14.65
N SER A 71 -7.14 24.19 -15.17
CA SER A 71 -6.83 23.67 -16.52
C SER A 71 -6.93 22.15 -16.62
N PHE A 72 -6.89 21.43 -15.49
CA PHE A 72 -6.92 19.97 -15.46
C PHE A 72 -7.83 19.35 -14.39
N SER A 73 -8.42 20.15 -13.50
CA SER A 73 -9.31 19.68 -12.44
C SER A 73 -10.47 20.63 -12.18
N SER A 74 -11.66 20.05 -11.99
CA SER A 74 -12.87 20.76 -11.59
C SER A 74 -13.05 20.91 -10.07
N TYR A 75 -12.02 20.60 -9.27
CA TYR A 75 -12.15 20.63 -7.81
C TYR A 75 -12.56 22.02 -7.31
N ASP A 76 -13.64 22.10 -6.53
CA ASP A 76 -14.29 23.36 -6.17
C ASP A 76 -13.38 24.33 -5.38
N LYS A 77 -12.34 23.82 -4.71
CA LYS A 77 -11.36 24.66 -4.00
C LYS A 77 -10.23 25.19 -4.87
N ASN A 78 -10.18 24.87 -6.17
CA ASN A 78 -9.24 25.44 -7.12
C ASN A 78 -9.57 26.91 -7.42
N THR A 79 -9.46 27.78 -6.42
CA THR A 79 -9.83 29.19 -6.48
C THR A 79 -8.68 30.08 -5.98
N ALA A 80 -8.56 31.28 -6.55
CA ALA A 80 -7.54 32.23 -6.14
C ALA A 80 -7.64 32.60 -4.65
N ALA A 81 -8.87 32.63 -4.11
CA ALA A 81 -9.11 32.89 -2.68
C ALA A 81 -8.51 31.79 -1.80
N HIS A 82 -8.80 30.51 -2.09
CA HIS A 82 -8.23 29.38 -1.34
C HIS A 82 -6.70 29.38 -1.38
N PHE A 83 -6.10 29.57 -2.55
CA PHE A 83 -4.64 29.63 -2.68
C PHE A 83 -4.03 30.83 -1.95
N THR A 84 -4.71 31.97 -1.92
CA THR A 84 -4.29 33.15 -1.14
C THR A 84 -4.31 32.85 0.36
N ASP A 85 -5.38 32.23 0.86
CA ASP A 85 -5.53 31.87 2.26
C ASP A 85 -4.48 30.85 2.71
N VAL A 86 -4.23 29.82 1.89
CA VAL A 86 -3.16 28.84 2.11
C VAL A 86 -1.79 29.53 2.12
N GLN A 87 -1.49 30.38 1.15
CA GLN A 87 -0.21 31.08 1.09
C GLN A 87 -0.01 31.99 2.32
N ASN A 88 -1.04 32.71 2.75
CA ASN A 88 -1.01 33.53 3.95
C ASN A 88 -0.80 32.69 5.22
N LYS A 89 -1.45 31.53 5.31
CA LYS A 89 -1.27 30.58 6.41
C LYS A 89 0.17 30.08 6.50
N ILE A 90 0.80 29.73 5.39
CA ILE A 90 2.21 29.29 5.36
C ILE A 90 3.14 30.46 5.74
N LYS A 91 2.89 31.67 5.24
CA LYS A 91 3.66 32.88 5.62
C LYS A 91 3.60 33.13 7.14
N ALA A 92 2.41 33.09 7.72
CA ALA A 92 2.20 33.28 9.15
C ALA A 92 2.88 32.18 9.98
N PHE A 93 2.79 30.93 9.52
CA PHE A 93 3.47 29.80 10.15
C PHE A 93 4.99 29.99 10.12
N ALA A 94 5.57 30.30 8.96
CA ALA A 94 7.01 30.54 8.82
C ALA A 94 7.52 31.69 9.72
N ALA A 95 6.72 32.74 9.92
CA ALA A 95 7.06 33.83 10.84
C ALA A 95 7.07 33.40 12.33
N SER A 96 6.35 32.34 12.69
CA SER A 96 6.24 31.81 14.05
C SER A 96 7.17 30.62 14.33
N GLY A 97 7.91 30.16 13.31
CA GLY A 97 8.76 28.97 13.34
C GLY A 97 8.31 27.89 12.35
N LEU A 98 9.26 27.12 11.80
CA LEU A 98 8.98 26.21 10.67
C LEU A 98 8.50 24.81 11.06
N GLY A 99 8.49 24.43 12.34
CA GLY A 99 8.03 23.12 12.81
C GLY A 99 8.59 21.96 11.98
N ILE A 100 7.72 21.13 11.40
CA ILE A 100 8.09 20.00 10.53
C ILE A 100 8.79 20.41 9.22
N PHE A 101 8.75 21.69 8.84
CA PHE A 101 9.43 22.22 7.67
C PHE A 101 10.81 22.82 7.99
N ALA A 102 11.21 22.83 9.28
CA ALA A 102 12.53 23.27 9.68
C ALA A 102 13.61 22.33 9.10
N ASN A 103 14.73 22.91 8.63
CA ASN A 103 15.85 22.17 8.04
C ASN A 103 15.48 21.26 6.84
N GLY A 104 14.34 21.53 6.19
CA GLY A 104 14.02 20.88 4.91
C GLY A 104 14.96 21.33 3.80
N TYR A 105 14.99 20.58 2.70
CA TYR A 105 15.91 20.80 1.58
C TYR A 105 15.45 21.90 0.60
N TRP A 106 14.75 22.91 1.10
CA TRP A 106 14.14 23.97 0.29
C TRP A 106 15.18 24.73 -0.55
N GLY A 107 14.88 24.97 -1.83
CA GLY A 107 15.81 25.54 -2.80
C GLY A 107 16.84 24.57 -3.39
N HIS A 108 16.82 23.29 -2.99
CA HIS A 108 17.71 22.28 -3.58
C HIS A 108 17.49 22.15 -5.10
N PRO A 109 18.56 22.02 -5.92
CA PRO A 109 18.46 22.01 -7.38
C PRO A 109 17.63 20.85 -7.95
N ALA A 110 17.36 19.82 -7.15
CA ALA A 110 16.49 18.71 -7.52
C ALA A 110 14.99 19.09 -7.56
N TYR A 111 14.56 20.22 -6.96
CA TYR A 111 13.19 20.72 -7.10
C TYR A 111 13.02 21.46 -8.43
N LYS A 112 12.01 21.06 -9.21
CA LYS A 112 11.77 21.56 -10.58
C LYS A 112 10.44 22.27 -10.78
N LEU A 113 9.53 22.19 -9.79
CA LEU A 113 8.22 22.78 -9.90
C LEU A 113 8.27 24.32 -9.89
N PRO A 114 7.49 25.01 -10.74
CA PRO A 114 7.30 26.46 -10.61
C PRO A 114 6.57 26.81 -9.31
N PRO A 115 6.66 28.06 -8.82
CA PRO A 115 5.98 28.50 -7.61
C PRO A 115 4.50 28.13 -7.56
N GLU A 116 3.77 28.32 -8.67
CA GLU A 116 2.33 28.03 -8.77
C GLU A 116 2.02 26.54 -8.56
N ALA A 117 2.79 25.63 -9.16
CA ALA A 117 2.61 24.20 -8.94
C ALA A 117 2.97 23.77 -7.51
N ASN A 118 3.94 24.43 -6.88
CA ASN A 118 4.24 24.20 -5.46
C ASN A 118 3.09 24.67 -4.57
N LEU A 119 2.52 25.86 -4.80
CA LEU A 119 1.40 26.37 -4.00
C LEU A 119 0.15 25.49 -4.16
N LEU A 120 -0.12 25.01 -5.37
CA LEU A 120 -1.17 24.03 -5.62
C LEU A 120 -0.98 22.77 -4.76
N ALA A 121 0.19 22.14 -4.87
CA ALA A 121 0.47 20.90 -4.16
C ALA A 121 0.44 21.06 -2.63
N VAL A 122 0.87 22.22 -2.11
CA VAL A 122 0.77 22.51 -0.67
C VAL A 122 -0.68 22.74 -0.22
N ALA A 123 -1.51 23.39 -1.04
CA ALA A 123 -2.94 23.52 -0.73
C ALA A 123 -3.61 22.14 -0.68
N HIS A 124 -3.37 21.29 -1.68
CA HIS A 124 -3.91 19.94 -1.73
C HIS A 124 -3.33 19.01 -0.66
N TYR A 125 -2.08 19.21 -0.23
CA TYR A 125 -1.52 18.56 0.96
C TYR A 125 -2.37 18.84 2.22
N LEU A 126 -2.78 20.08 2.42
CA LEU A 126 -3.60 20.48 3.57
C LEU A 126 -5.04 19.99 3.43
N ASP A 127 -5.62 20.05 2.23
CA ASP A 127 -6.94 19.50 1.96
C ASP A 127 -6.99 17.98 2.15
N ALA A 128 -5.93 17.26 1.74
CA ALA A 128 -5.80 15.82 1.97
C ALA A 128 -5.73 15.48 3.46
N LEU A 129 -5.11 16.34 4.29
CA LEU A 129 -5.01 16.13 5.73
C LEU A 129 -6.39 16.22 6.41
N GLU A 130 -7.25 17.12 5.92
CA GLU A 130 -8.63 17.26 6.39
C GLU A 130 -9.51 16.13 5.85
N TRP A 131 -9.39 15.80 4.57
CA TRP A 131 -10.20 14.76 3.92
C TRP A 131 -9.93 13.36 4.48
N GLN A 132 -8.68 13.02 4.79
CA GLN A 132 -8.34 11.63 5.13
C GLN A 132 -9.00 11.13 6.42
N LYS A 133 -9.34 12.02 7.36
CA LYS A 133 -10.06 11.65 8.60
C LYS A 133 -11.54 11.33 8.35
N GLU A 134 -12.09 11.77 7.23
CA GLU A 134 -13.48 11.54 6.85
C GLU A 134 -13.66 10.16 6.23
N ILE A 135 -12.86 9.81 5.22
CA ILE A 135 -12.98 8.52 4.51
C ILE A 135 -12.85 7.32 5.46
N VAL A 136 -12.00 7.40 6.48
CA VAL A 136 -11.82 6.30 7.46
C VAL A 136 -13.02 6.09 8.38
N LYS A 137 -14.03 6.97 8.36
CA LYS A 137 -15.30 6.71 9.05
C LYS A 137 -16.04 5.51 8.45
N ILE A 138 -15.76 5.11 7.22
CA ILE A 138 -16.24 3.83 6.65
C ILE A 138 -15.73 2.64 7.50
N HIS A 139 -14.45 2.66 7.91
CA HIS A 139 -13.93 1.68 8.87
C HIS A 139 -14.60 1.77 10.24
N ALA A 140 -14.95 2.98 10.70
CA ALA A 140 -15.63 3.14 11.97
C ALA A 140 -17.06 2.55 11.94
N VAL A 141 -17.76 2.67 10.81
CA VAL A 141 -19.09 2.07 10.61
C VAL A 141 -19.01 0.54 10.69
N PHE A 142 -18.15 -0.10 9.88
CA PHE A 142 -18.10 -1.57 9.81
C PHE A 142 -17.25 -2.24 10.89
N GLY A 143 -16.21 -1.56 11.36
CA GLY A 143 -15.20 -2.10 12.28
C GLY A 143 -15.15 -1.38 13.64
N GLY A 144 -16.00 -0.41 13.90
CA GLY A 144 -16.15 0.31 15.17
C GLY A 144 -15.16 1.46 15.40
N LYS A 145 -13.97 1.46 14.78
CA LYS A 145 -12.98 2.55 14.90
C LYS A 145 -11.96 2.58 13.77
N ASN A 146 -11.27 3.70 13.64
CA ASN A 146 -10.00 3.81 12.93
C ASN A 146 -9.08 4.79 13.69
N PRO A 147 -7.78 4.48 13.88
CA PRO A 147 -7.06 3.26 13.47
C PRO A 147 -7.51 1.98 14.20
N HIS A 148 -7.08 0.82 13.69
CA HIS A 148 -7.34 -0.52 14.24
C HIS A 148 -8.83 -0.93 14.34
N PRO A 149 -9.57 -0.99 13.22
CA PRO A 149 -10.91 -1.58 13.21
C PRO A 149 -10.90 -3.06 13.63
N ASN A 150 -12.03 -3.52 14.16
CA ASN A 150 -12.23 -4.89 14.60
C ASN A 150 -12.56 -5.82 13.43
N TYR A 151 -12.11 -7.08 13.53
CA TYR A 151 -12.38 -8.18 12.59
C TYR A 151 -12.85 -9.41 13.37
N LEU A 152 -13.45 -10.37 12.67
CA LEU A 152 -13.98 -11.60 13.25
C LEU A 152 -13.63 -12.80 12.37
N VAL A 153 -13.05 -13.86 12.95
CA VAL A 153 -12.88 -15.15 12.25
C VAL A 153 -14.26 -15.68 11.88
N GLY A 154 -14.48 -16.04 10.61
CA GLY A 154 -15.77 -16.49 10.10
C GLY A 154 -16.68 -15.40 9.54
N GLY A 155 -16.25 -14.12 9.56
CA GLY A 155 -17.05 -13.04 8.98
C GLY A 155 -16.62 -11.62 9.38
N VAL A 156 -17.60 -10.81 9.76
CA VAL A 156 -17.41 -9.45 10.30
C VAL A 156 -18.29 -9.26 11.53
N PRO A 157 -17.86 -8.45 12.53
CA PRO A 157 -18.62 -8.30 13.77
C PRO A 157 -19.87 -7.42 13.62
N CYS A 158 -19.96 -6.62 12.55
CA CYS A 158 -21.13 -5.78 12.30
C CYS A 158 -22.30 -6.61 11.73
N SER A 159 -23.42 -6.63 12.43
CA SER A 159 -24.69 -7.11 11.88
C SER A 159 -25.31 -6.05 10.97
N ILE A 160 -26.01 -6.48 9.93
CA ILE A 160 -26.71 -5.60 8.99
C ILE A 160 -28.20 -5.88 9.10
N ASP A 161 -28.97 -4.86 9.45
CA ASP A 161 -30.41 -4.89 9.47
C ASP A 161 -30.91 -3.45 9.25
N ALA A 162 -31.66 -3.24 8.17
CA ALA A 162 -32.10 -1.92 7.75
C ALA A 162 -33.15 -1.31 8.69
N ASP A 163 -33.85 -2.15 9.47
CA ASP A 163 -34.98 -1.80 10.31
C ASP A 163 -34.62 -1.77 11.82
N GLU A 164 -33.41 -2.19 12.20
CA GLU A 164 -32.95 -2.27 13.60
C GLU A 164 -32.00 -1.11 13.96
N VAL A 165 -32.20 -0.51 15.13
CA VAL A 165 -31.42 0.66 15.56
C VAL A 165 -30.00 0.26 16.00
N ALA A 166 -29.85 -0.94 16.56
CA ALA A 166 -28.58 -1.45 17.07
C ALA A 166 -27.67 -2.09 16.00
N ALA A 167 -28.12 -2.20 14.75
CA ALA A 167 -27.39 -2.79 13.63
C ALA A 167 -26.89 -1.73 12.64
N ILE A 168 -26.13 -2.16 11.62
CA ILE A 168 -25.86 -1.31 10.45
C ILE A 168 -27.15 -1.17 9.65
N ASN A 169 -27.80 -0.03 9.84
CA ASN A 169 -29.09 0.31 9.23
C ASN A 169 -28.95 1.32 8.09
N SER A 170 -30.09 1.75 7.55
CA SER A 170 -30.16 2.66 6.40
C SER A 170 -29.42 3.99 6.62
N GLU A 171 -29.40 4.53 7.84
CA GLU A 171 -28.67 5.78 8.15
C GLU A 171 -27.16 5.58 8.01
N ARG A 172 -26.64 4.48 8.56
CA ARG A 172 -25.21 4.13 8.51
C ARG A 172 -24.75 3.84 7.09
N LEU A 173 -25.58 3.14 6.31
CA LEU A 173 -25.32 2.89 4.90
C LEU A 173 -25.31 4.22 4.10
N ASN A 174 -26.29 5.10 4.31
CA ASN A 174 -26.29 6.41 3.65
C ASN A 174 -25.08 7.28 4.01
N LEU A 175 -24.56 7.19 5.24
CA LEU A 175 -23.29 7.81 5.62
C LEU A 175 -22.14 7.24 4.78
N VAL A 176 -22.01 5.91 4.68
CA VAL A 176 -20.97 5.26 3.87
C VAL A 176 -21.07 5.70 2.40
N ALA A 177 -22.26 5.74 1.82
CA ALA A 177 -22.46 6.20 0.43
C ALA A 177 -21.94 7.64 0.20
N ARG A 178 -22.21 8.57 1.13
CA ARG A 178 -21.70 9.94 1.04
C ARG A 178 -20.18 10.00 1.14
N LEU A 179 -19.59 9.24 2.08
CA LEU A 179 -18.13 9.19 2.26
C LEU A 179 -17.44 8.61 1.01
N ILE A 180 -18.02 7.59 0.39
CA ILE A 180 -17.53 7.04 -0.88
C ILE A 180 -17.59 8.09 -2.00
N SER A 181 -18.67 8.87 -2.10
CA SER A 181 -18.77 9.96 -3.09
C SER A 181 -17.71 11.05 -2.88
N GLN A 182 -17.45 11.44 -1.62
CA GLN A 182 -16.41 12.42 -1.29
C GLN A 182 -15.00 11.87 -1.55
N ALA A 183 -14.79 10.58 -1.33
CA ALA A 183 -13.54 9.91 -1.70
C ALA A 183 -13.34 9.89 -3.21
N ASP A 184 -14.39 9.59 -3.98
CA ASP A 184 -14.35 9.57 -5.44
C ASP A 184 -14.00 10.94 -6.02
N GLU A 185 -14.60 12.00 -5.49
CA GLU A 185 -14.28 13.38 -5.86
C GLU A 185 -12.80 13.68 -5.58
N PHE A 186 -12.32 13.42 -4.35
CA PHE A 186 -10.95 13.76 -3.97
C PHE A 186 -9.91 12.97 -4.77
N VAL A 187 -10.11 11.66 -4.98
CA VAL A 187 -9.18 10.85 -5.77
C VAL A 187 -9.13 11.36 -7.21
N ASN A 188 -10.28 11.53 -7.85
CA ASN A 188 -10.32 11.83 -9.28
C ASN A 188 -10.09 13.31 -9.63
N GLN A 189 -10.35 14.23 -8.70
CA GLN A 189 -10.21 15.67 -8.94
C GLN A 189 -8.99 16.28 -8.22
N VAL A 190 -8.38 15.61 -7.24
CA VAL A 190 -7.23 16.15 -6.50
C VAL A 190 -6.01 15.26 -6.68
N TYR A 191 -6.07 14.03 -6.17
CA TYR A 191 -4.89 13.15 -6.14
C TYR A 191 -4.36 12.78 -7.53
N ILE A 192 -5.20 12.18 -8.40
CA ILE A 192 -4.76 11.73 -9.72
C ILE A 192 -4.30 12.89 -10.61
N PRO A 193 -5.04 14.03 -10.69
CA PRO A 193 -4.57 15.17 -11.48
C PRO A 193 -3.24 15.75 -10.97
N ASP A 194 -3.06 15.91 -9.66
CA ASP A 194 -1.80 16.40 -9.09
C ASP A 194 -0.63 15.47 -9.39
N LEU A 195 -0.83 14.16 -9.22
CA LEU A 195 0.18 13.16 -9.52
C LEU A 195 0.67 13.29 -10.97
N LEU A 196 -0.25 13.40 -11.92
CA LEU A 196 0.09 13.55 -13.34
C LEU A 196 0.74 14.91 -13.64
N ALA A 197 0.25 15.99 -13.03
CA ALA A 197 0.80 17.32 -13.18
C ALA A 197 2.24 17.39 -12.65
N ILE A 198 2.49 16.90 -11.44
CA ILE A 198 3.82 16.87 -10.81
C ILE A 198 4.75 15.96 -11.61
N ALA A 199 4.32 14.76 -11.98
CA ALA A 199 5.12 13.82 -12.77
C ALA A 199 5.62 14.43 -14.09
N SER A 200 4.85 15.36 -14.69
CA SER A 200 5.23 16.00 -15.94
C SER A 200 6.51 16.84 -15.86
N PHE A 201 6.88 17.33 -14.66
CA PHE A 201 8.11 18.09 -14.40
C PHE A 201 9.32 17.22 -14.05
N TYR A 202 9.10 15.93 -13.78
CA TYR A 202 10.11 14.99 -13.28
C TYR A 202 10.24 13.75 -14.17
N LYS A 203 10.02 13.90 -15.48
CA LYS A 203 10.09 12.76 -16.43
C LYS A 203 11.47 12.10 -16.48
N ASP A 204 12.53 12.83 -16.13
CA ASP A 204 13.89 12.29 -15.96
C ASP A 204 13.95 11.19 -14.89
N TRP A 205 13.10 11.24 -13.87
CA TRP A 205 12.98 10.20 -12.85
C TRP A 205 12.41 8.88 -13.36
N ALA A 206 11.92 8.83 -14.61
CA ALA A 206 11.61 7.58 -15.30
C ALA A 206 12.89 6.76 -15.64
N GLY A 207 14.07 7.37 -15.59
CA GLY A 207 15.36 6.71 -15.84
C GLY A 207 16.09 6.24 -14.58
N HIS A 208 15.55 6.49 -13.38
CA HIS A 208 16.21 6.23 -12.10
C HIS A 208 15.36 5.34 -11.19
N GLY A 209 15.98 4.69 -10.21
CA GLY A 209 15.22 3.89 -9.24
C GLY A 209 14.73 2.55 -9.76
N GLY A 210 15.23 2.02 -10.87
CA GLY A 210 14.61 0.87 -11.54
C GLY A 210 14.59 -0.43 -10.74
N GLY A 211 15.48 -0.57 -9.75
CA GLY A 211 15.49 -1.66 -8.78
C GLY A 211 15.54 -3.06 -9.39
N LEU A 212 14.90 -4.00 -8.71
CA LEU A 212 14.84 -5.39 -9.15
C LEU A 212 14.06 -5.54 -10.47
N LYS A 213 14.24 -6.70 -11.11
CA LYS A 213 13.52 -7.09 -12.33
C LYS A 213 12.41 -8.11 -12.06
N ASN A 214 12.23 -8.51 -10.80
CA ASN A 214 11.32 -9.56 -10.40
C ASN A 214 10.23 -8.96 -9.50
N TYR A 215 8.97 -9.34 -9.75
CA TYR A 215 7.81 -8.77 -9.09
C TYR A 215 6.91 -9.88 -8.56
N LEU A 216 6.36 -9.70 -7.36
CA LEU A 216 5.52 -10.68 -6.68
C LEU A 216 4.19 -10.04 -6.24
N SER A 217 3.09 -10.76 -6.50
CA SER A 217 1.74 -10.43 -6.02
C SER A 217 1.04 -11.69 -5.53
N TYR A 218 0.41 -11.62 -4.36
CA TYR A 218 -0.46 -12.67 -3.83
C TYR A 218 -1.91 -12.57 -4.36
N GLY A 219 -2.23 -11.50 -5.08
CA GLY A 219 -3.58 -11.18 -5.57
C GLY A 219 -4.56 -10.79 -4.46
N GLU A 220 -5.64 -10.08 -4.84
CA GLU A 220 -6.62 -9.56 -3.87
C GLU A 220 -7.98 -9.24 -4.49
N PHE A 221 -8.89 -8.84 -3.61
CA PHE A 221 -10.24 -8.39 -3.91
C PHE A 221 -11.02 -9.52 -4.58
N PRO A 222 -11.21 -10.65 -3.85
CA PRO A 222 -12.00 -11.76 -4.35
C PRO A 222 -13.43 -11.32 -4.65
N THR A 223 -14.00 -11.91 -5.70
CA THR A 223 -15.42 -11.73 -6.06
C THR A 223 -16.25 -12.99 -5.87
N ARG A 224 -15.59 -14.14 -5.65
CA ARG A 224 -16.22 -15.45 -5.40
C ARG A 224 -15.52 -16.22 -4.26
N GLY A 225 -15.09 -15.54 -3.20
CA GLY A 225 -14.34 -16.15 -2.11
C GLY A 225 -12.83 -16.04 -2.29
N TYR A 226 -12.10 -15.74 -1.22
CA TYR A 226 -10.63 -15.66 -1.22
C TYR A 226 -9.90 -16.99 -1.54
N GLY A 227 -10.61 -18.12 -1.58
CA GLY A 227 -10.08 -19.39 -2.07
C GLY A 227 -10.07 -19.54 -3.60
N GLN A 228 -10.86 -18.73 -4.32
CA GLN A 228 -10.99 -18.76 -5.79
C GLN A 228 -10.14 -17.66 -6.43
N THR A 229 -8.86 -17.94 -6.64
CA THR A 229 -7.87 -16.93 -7.08
C THR A 229 -8.10 -16.40 -8.49
N ASP A 230 -8.83 -17.14 -9.33
CA ASP A 230 -9.24 -16.72 -10.67
C ASP A 230 -10.31 -15.61 -10.65
N SER A 231 -10.96 -15.41 -9.51
CA SER A 231 -12.00 -14.38 -9.30
C SER A 231 -11.46 -13.06 -8.75
N PHE A 232 -10.15 -12.95 -8.55
CA PHE A 232 -9.53 -11.79 -7.92
C PHE A 232 -9.44 -10.63 -8.90
N LYS A 233 -9.71 -9.40 -8.43
CA LYS A 233 -9.50 -8.20 -9.26
C LYS A 233 -8.01 -7.92 -9.48
N PHE A 234 -7.15 -8.21 -8.49
CA PHE A 234 -5.70 -8.25 -8.68
C PHE A 234 -5.19 -9.69 -8.82
N ALA A 235 -4.42 -9.95 -9.86
CA ALA A 235 -3.90 -11.27 -10.13
C ALA A 235 -2.85 -11.71 -9.10
N ARG A 236 -2.85 -13.02 -8.80
CA ARG A 236 -1.78 -13.70 -8.07
C ARG A 236 -0.73 -14.20 -9.06
N GLY A 237 0.54 -13.99 -8.76
CA GLY A 237 1.65 -14.52 -9.55
C GLY A 237 2.96 -13.81 -9.30
N ALA A 238 3.99 -14.29 -9.99
CA ALA A 238 5.31 -13.67 -10.05
C ALA A 238 5.72 -13.42 -11.51
N VAL A 239 6.34 -12.28 -11.74
CA VAL A 239 6.99 -11.93 -13.02
C VAL A 239 8.49 -11.91 -12.76
N LEU A 240 9.27 -12.56 -13.63
CA LEU A 240 10.74 -12.61 -13.54
C LEU A 240 11.38 -11.87 -14.71
N GLY A 241 12.49 -11.19 -14.45
CA GLY A 241 13.29 -10.56 -15.51
C GLY A 241 12.56 -9.48 -16.32
N ARG A 242 11.48 -8.88 -15.78
CA ARG A 242 10.54 -7.98 -16.48
C ARG A 242 9.85 -8.63 -17.69
N ASP A 243 9.80 -9.97 -17.76
CA ASP A 243 9.06 -10.68 -18.79
C ASP A 243 7.55 -10.64 -18.53
N LEU A 244 6.85 -9.70 -19.18
CA LEU A 244 5.39 -9.57 -19.08
C LEU A 244 4.61 -10.58 -19.94
N SER A 245 5.29 -11.48 -20.66
CA SER A 245 4.63 -12.57 -21.40
C SER A 245 4.37 -13.81 -20.54
N THR A 246 5.04 -13.91 -19.39
CA THR A 246 4.98 -15.08 -18.50
C THR A 246 4.59 -14.65 -17.08
N VAL A 247 3.55 -15.28 -16.54
CA VAL A 247 3.20 -15.18 -15.11
C VAL A 247 3.44 -16.53 -14.45
N HIS A 248 4.36 -16.58 -13.50
CA HIS A 248 4.64 -17.78 -12.74
C HIS A 248 3.63 -17.92 -11.58
N PRO A 249 3.06 -19.13 -11.38
CA PRO A 249 2.16 -19.36 -10.25
C PRO A 249 2.93 -19.27 -8.93
N VAL A 250 2.25 -18.74 -7.90
CA VAL A 250 2.77 -18.61 -6.54
C VAL A 250 1.94 -19.47 -5.61
N ASN A 251 2.59 -20.41 -4.92
CA ASN A 251 2.00 -21.29 -3.94
C ASN A 251 2.62 -21.03 -2.56
N PRO A 252 1.92 -20.34 -1.65
CA PRO A 252 2.45 -20.03 -0.32
C PRO A 252 2.52 -21.24 0.61
N ARG A 253 2.04 -22.42 0.19
CA ARG A 253 2.13 -23.67 0.96
C ARG A 253 3.32 -24.53 0.54
N ASP A 254 3.94 -24.24 -0.59
CA ASP A 254 5.12 -24.97 -1.03
C ASP A 254 6.35 -24.45 -0.27
N ALA A 255 6.92 -25.33 0.56
CA ALA A 255 8.08 -25.04 1.40
C ALA A 255 9.35 -24.67 0.61
N GLN A 256 9.36 -24.89 -0.71
CA GLN A 256 10.46 -24.50 -1.59
C GLN A 256 10.28 -23.12 -2.23
N GLU A 257 9.09 -22.51 -2.14
CA GLU A 257 8.83 -21.20 -2.74
C GLU A 257 9.28 -20.05 -1.84
N ILE A 258 8.54 -19.77 -0.78
CA ILE A 258 8.77 -18.59 0.07
C ILE A 258 9.63 -19.01 1.26
N LYS A 259 10.85 -18.49 1.33
CA LYS A 259 11.77 -18.73 2.45
C LYS A 259 12.28 -17.41 2.99
N GLU A 260 12.49 -17.34 4.30
CA GLU A 260 13.22 -16.26 4.95
C GLU A 260 14.64 -16.71 5.32
N TYR A 261 15.58 -15.81 5.11
CA TYR A 261 17.00 -15.96 5.45
C TYR A 261 17.39 -14.92 6.51
N ILE A 262 18.50 -15.17 7.21
CA ILE A 262 18.99 -14.29 8.30
C ILE A 262 20.48 -13.97 8.22
N ALA A 263 21.15 -14.29 7.12
CA ALA A 263 22.61 -14.12 6.96
C ALA A 263 23.11 -12.73 7.37
N HIS A 264 22.33 -11.69 7.05
CA HIS A 264 22.66 -10.29 7.35
C HIS A 264 21.65 -9.63 8.32
N SER A 265 20.90 -10.44 9.07
CA SER A 265 19.84 -10.00 9.98
C SER A 265 20.15 -10.39 11.43
N TRP A 266 19.75 -9.57 12.40
CA TRP A 266 20.01 -9.79 13.85
C TRP A 266 19.12 -10.87 14.48
N TYR A 267 19.25 -12.09 13.97
CA TYR A 267 18.57 -13.30 14.43
C TYR A 267 19.53 -14.50 14.46
N SER A 268 19.07 -15.58 15.07
CA SER A 268 19.71 -16.91 15.01
C SER A 268 18.70 -17.98 14.61
N TYR A 269 19.09 -18.89 13.73
CA TYR A 269 18.35 -20.10 13.38
C TYR A 269 19.08 -21.34 13.90
N GLU A 270 18.34 -22.38 14.27
CA GLU A 270 18.94 -23.66 14.67
C GLU A 270 19.72 -24.30 13.52
N GLY A 271 19.25 -24.11 12.28
CA GLY A 271 19.94 -24.55 11.05
C GLY A 271 21.12 -23.69 10.61
N GLY A 272 21.47 -22.64 11.38
CA GLY A 272 22.53 -21.69 11.05
C GLY A 272 22.12 -20.57 10.07
N ASP A 273 23.01 -19.60 9.90
CA ASP A 273 22.72 -18.32 9.22
C ASP A 273 22.46 -18.44 7.70
N ALA A 274 22.93 -19.52 7.08
CA ALA A 274 22.71 -19.79 5.65
C ALA A 274 21.39 -20.51 5.35
N ALA A 275 20.67 -20.99 6.37
CA ALA A 275 19.43 -21.73 6.18
C ALA A 275 18.28 -20.80 5.76
N GLY A 276 17.62 -21.15 4.65
CA GLY A 276 16.35 -20.56 4.26
C GLY A 276 15.21 -21.37 4.82
N ILE A 277 14.34 -20.74 5.61
CA ILE A 277 13.25 -21.44 6.32
C ILE A 277 11.91 -20.94 5.79
N HIS A 278 11.02 -21.87 5.42
CA HIS A 278 9.63 -21.54 5.10
C HIS A 278 8.89 -21.07 6.36
N PRO A 279 8.01 -20.04 6.30
CA PRO A 279 7.38 -19.47 7.49
C PRO A 279 6.67 -20.44 8.45
N TRP A 280 6.09 -21.56 8.00
CA TRP A 280 5.54 -22.55 8.94
C TRP A 280 6.56 -23.19 9.90
N ALA A 281 7.83 -23.25 9.49
CA ALA A 281 8.94 -23.68 10.33
C ALA A 281 9.79 -22.48 10.81
N GLY A 282 9.37 -21.25 10.48
CA GLY A 282 10.15 -20.04 10.74
C GLY A 282 10.37 -19.81 12.23
N GLU A 283 11.56 -19.30 12.54
CA GLU A 283 11.99 -18.95 13.89
C GLU A 283 12.15 -17.42 14.01
N THR A 284 11.93 -16.86 15.20
CA THR A 284 12.17 -15.43 15.48
C THR A 284 12.89 -15.29 16.81
N LYS A 285 14.17 -15.68 16.84
CA LYS A 285 15.06 -15.55 18.00
C LYS A 285 16.01 -14.37 17.76
N ILE A 286 15.73 -13.23 18.38
CA ILE A 286 16.54 -12.01 18.22
C ILE A 286 17.94 -12.26 18.76
N ASN A 287 18.96 -11.92 17.97
CA ASN A 287 20.37 -12.00 18.35
C ASN A 287 21.12 -10.79 17.77
N TYR A 288 21.17 -9.71 18.55
CA TYR A 288 21.81 -8.47 18.12
C TYR A 288 23.34 -8.60 18.15
N SER A 289 23.97 -8.34 17.01
CA SER A 289 25.43 -8.40 16.82
C SER A 289 25.98 -7.14 16.15
N GLY A 290 25.21 -6.04 16.18
CA GLY A 290 25.61 -4.75 15.64
C GLY A 290 26.46 -3.92 16.61
N PRO A 291 26.80 -2.67 16.24
CA PRO A 291 27.54 -1.74 17.09
C PRO A 291 26.78 -1.37 18.38
N GLN A 292 27.51 -1.07 19.45
CA GLN A 292 26.90 -0.52 20.66
C GLN A 292 26.52 0.96 20.45
N PRO A 293 25.30 1.40 20.81
CA PRO A 293 24.94 2.82 20.74
C PRO A 293 25.74 3.70 21.74
N PRO A 294 26.07 4.96 21.37
CA PRO A 294 25.84 5.59 20.08
C PRO A 294 26.87 5.14 19.03
N PHE A 295 26.44 5.00 17.78
CA PHE A 295 27.31 4.69 16.64
C PHE A 295 26.91 5.53 15.43
N GLU A 296 27.85 5.72 14.49
CA GLU A 296 27.63 6.55 13.29
C GLU A 296 27.40 5.73 12.02
N THR A 297 27.81 4.45 12.00
CA THR A 297 27.72 3.61 10.80
C THR A 297 27.51 2.13 11.12
N LEU A 298 26.84 1.43 10.20
CA LEU A 298 26.74 -0.02 10.15
C LEU A 298 27.74 -0.64 9.16
N ALA A 299 28.51 0.17 8.45
CA ALA A 299 29.51 -0.31 7.50
C ALA A 299 30.54 -1.21 8.20
N GLY A 300 30.85 -2.35 7.59
CA GLY A 300 31.79 -3.35 8.14
C GLY A 300 31.16 -4.37 9.08
N TYR A 301 29.90 -4.23 9.48
CA TYR A 301 29.17 -5.26 10.22
C TYR A 301 28.56 -6.28 9.26
N GLU A 302 28.73 -7.58 9.57
CA GLU A 302 28.13 -8.67 8.80
C GLU A 302 26.61 -8.61 8.87
N LYS A 303 26.03 -8.52 10.07
CA LYS A 303 24.59 -8.36 10.28
C LYS A 303 24.25 -6.89 10.55
N TYR A 304 23.28 -6.35 9.80
CA TYR A 304 23.00 -4.91 9.79
C TYR A 304 21.51 -4.54 9.76
N SER A 305 20.59 -5.48 10.01
CA SER A 305 19.15 -5.20 9.97
C SER A 305 18.33 -6.06 10.93
N PHE A 306 17.21 -5.52 11.42
CA PHE A 306 16.14 -6.27 12.08
C PHE A 306 15.14 -6.88 11.08
N LEU A 307 15.26 -6.60 9.79
CA LEU A 307 14.46 -7.29 8.78
C LEU A 307 15.12 -8.63 8.44
N LYS A 308 14.34 -9.71 8.45
CA LYS A 308 14.71 -10.97 7.78
C LYS A 308 14.75 -10.77 6.26
N THR A 309 15.27 -11.74 5.53
CA THR A 309 15.48 -11.67 4.08
C THR A 309 14.63 -12.68 3.33
N PRO A 310 13.40 -12.34 2.93
CA PRO A 310 12.55 -13.25 2.17
C PRO A 310 12.99 -13.35 0.71
N ARG A 311 12.86 -14.56 0.14
CA ARG A 311 13.10 -14.88 -1.27
C ARG A 311 11.99 -15.78 -1.77
N TRP A 312 11.63 -15.63 -3.06
CA TRP A 312 10.72 -16.54 -3.74
C TRP A 312 11.50 -17.38 -4.74
N LYS A 313 11.57 -18.70 -4.52
CA LYS A 313 12.41 -19.63 -5.29
C LYS A 313 13.82 -19.09 -5.48
N GLU A 314 14.45 -18.63 -4.39
CA GLU A 314 15.78 -18.00 -4.35
C GLU A 314 15.91 -16.63 -5.05
N ASN A 315 14.82 -16.07 -5.59
CA ASN A 315 14.85 -14.77 -6.23
C ASN A 315 14.49 -13.65 -5.24
N PRO A 316 15.24 -12.52 -5.22
CA PRO A 316 14.76 -11.30 -4.60
C PRO A 316 13.59 -10.77 -5.42
N MET A 317 12.54 -10.33 -4.73
CA MET A 317 11.30 -9.86 -5.34
C MET A 317 10.99 -8.44 -4.86
N GLU A 318 10.51 -7.61 -5.78
CA GLU A 318 9.82 -6.37 -5.45
C GLU A 318 8.32 -6.65 -5.29
N VAL A 319 7.72 -6.05 -4.26
CA VAL A 319 6.27 -6.11 -4.00
C VAL A 319 5.72 -4.69 -3.87
N GLY A 320 4.41 -4.54 -4.05
CA GLY A 320 3.73 -3.24 -3.93
C GLY A 320 2.91 -2.87 -5.16
N PRO A 321 2.47 -1.61 -5.27
CA PRO A 321 1.61 -1.14 -6.35
C PRO A 321 2.18 -1.45 -7.75
N LEU A 322 3.47 -1.24 -7.99
CA LEU A 322 4.07 -1.57 -9.28
C LEU A 322 4.01 -3.07 -9.56
N ALA A 323 4.41 -3.91 -8.60
CA ALA A 323 4.46 -5.35 -8.76
C ALA A 323 3.10 -5.96 -9.12
N ARG A 324 2.04 -5.60 -8.41
CA ARG A 324 0.68 -6.11 -8.68
C ARG A 324 0.13 -5.68 -10.03
N LEU A 325 0.45 -4.46 -10.46
CA LEU A 325 -0.01 -3.93 -11.73
C LEU A 325 0.68 -4.65 -12.88
N LEU A 326 1.99 -4.89 -12.77
CA LEU A 326 2.73 -5.68 -13.74
C LEU A 326 2.25 -7.14 -13.80
N VAL A 327 2.03 -7.79 -12.65
CA VAL A 327 1.49 -9.16 -12.60
C VAL A 327 0.08 -9.20 -13.20
N SER A 328 -0.80 -8.27 -12.87
CA SER A 328 -2.17 -8.24 -13.42
C SER A 328 -2.20 -7.88 -14.92
N TYR A 329 -1.31 -6.99 -15.36
CA TYR A 329 -1.10 -6.68 -16.78
C TYR A 329 -0.67 -7.94 -17.55
N ALA A 330 0.35 -8.65 -17.06
CA ALA A 330 0.84 -9.88 -17.66
C ALA A 330 -0.23 -11.00 -17.65
N SER A 331 -1.05 -11.07 -16.60
CA SER A 331 -2.21 -11.97 -16.49
C SER A 331 -3.40 -11.60 -17.37
N GLY A 332 -3.35 -10.48 -18.10
CA GLY A 332 -4.38 -10.13 -19.08
C GLY A 332 -5.54 -9.30 -18.56
N HIS A 333 -5.48 -8.74 -17.35
CA HIS A 333 -6.56 -7.93 -16.78
C HIS A 333 -6.75 -6.63 -17.59
N THR A 334 -7.91 -6.47 -18.23
CA THR A 334 -8.16 -5.41 -19.21
C THR A 334 -8.27 -4.04 -18.57
N ASP A 335 -8.93 -3.92 -17.42
CA ASP A 335 -9.05 -2.69 -16.63
C ASP A 335 -7.68 -2.13 -16.22
N VAL A 336 -6.77 -3.02 -15.78
CA VAL A 336 -5.38 -2.67 -15.46
C VAL A 336 -4.62 -2.22 -16.71
N LYS A 337 -4.75 -2.95 -17.83
CA LYS A 337 -4.07 -2.61 -19.10
C LYS A 337 -4.50 -1.24 -19.63
N GLU A 338 -5.80 -0.96 -19.63
CA GLU A 338 -6.37 0.29 -20.11
C GLU A 338 -5.88 1.48 -19.28
N LEU A 339 -5.91 1.36 -17.95
CA LEU A 339 -5.50 2.45 -17.07
C LEU A 339 -3.99 2.73 -17.14
N ILE A 340 -3.16 1.69 -17.23
CA ILE A 340 -1.71 1.84 -17.46
C ILE A 340 -1.47 2.54 -18.82
N GLY A 341 -2.15 2.09 -19.87
CA GLY A 341 -2.04 2.69 -21.20
C GLY A 341 -2.42 4.17 -21.21
N MET A 342 -3.49 4.54 -20.48
CA MET A 342 -3.92 5.92 -20.33
C MET A 342 -2.85 6.78 -19.63
N VAL A 343 -2.27 6.31 -18.53
CA VAL A 343 -1.24 7.06 -17.78
C VAL A 343 0.03 7.25 -18.61
N LEU A 344 0.52 6.18 -19.25
CA LEU A 344 1.69 6.25 -20.14
C LEU A 344 1.45 7.22 -21.31
N GLY A 345 0.28 7.15 -21.94
CA GLY A 345 -0.10 8.04 -23.03
C GLY A 345 -0.20 9.50 -22.58
N LYS A 346 -0.80 9.77 -21.42
CA LYS A 346 -0.95 11.13 -20.87
C LYS A 346 0.40 11.77 -20.53
N LEU A 347 1.34 10.98 -20.00
CA LEU A 347 2.70 11.43 -19.69
C LEU A 347 3.62 11.43 -20.93
N ASN A 348 3.21 10.80 -22.02
CA ASN A 348 4.00 10.58 -23.23
C ASN A 348 5.36 9.91 -22.91
N VAL A 349 5.31 8.78 -22.20
CA VAL A 349 6.49 7.99 -21.82
C VAL A 349 6.34 6.53 -22.29
N PRO A 350 7.45 5.82 -22.59
CA PRO A 350 7.40 4.41 -22.98
C PRO A 350 7.04 3.50 -21.80
N VAL A 351 6.66 2.25 -22.08
CA VAL A 351 6.36 1.22 -21.05
C VAL A 351 7.53 1.03 -20.08
N ASP A 352 8.77 1.15 -20.55
CA ASP A 352 9.97 1.03 -19.71
C ASP A 352 10.02 2.05 -18.57
N ALA A 353 9.32 3.18 -18.70
CA ALA A 353 9.21 4.18 -17.65
C ALA A 353 8.52 3.65 -16.37
N LEU A 354 7.74 2.57 -16.47
CA LEU A 354 7.15 1.90 -15.30
C LEU A 354 8.22 1.37 -14.34
N PHE A 355 9.39 1.00 -14.85
CA PHE A 355 10.47 0.40 -14.07
C PHE A 355 11.39 1.47 -13.48
N SER A 356 10.82 2.35 -12.65
CA SER A 356 11.51 3.51 -12.09
C SER A 356 10.87 3.99 -10.79
N THR A 357 11.53 4.93 -10.09
CA THR A 357 10.93 5.67 -8.97
C THR A 357 9.63 6.37 -9.40
N LEU A 358 9.65 7.07 -10.54
CA LEU A 358 8.45 7.73 -11.05
C LEU A 358 7.34 6.72 -11.38
N GLY A 359 7.72 5.57 -11.94
CA GLY A 359 6.82 4.47 -12.28
C GLY A 359 6.15 3.85 -11.05
N ARG A 360 6.86 3.66 -9.94
CA ARG A 360 6.27 3.22 -8.66
C ARG A 360 5.28 4.24 -8.10
N THR A 361 5.61 5.53 -8.17
CA THR A 361 4.72 6.59 -7.71
C THR A 361 3.46 6.68 -8.58
N ALA A 362 3.60 6.56 -9.90
CA ALA A 362 2.47 6.48 -10.84
C ALA A 362 1.61 5.24 -10.59
N ALA A 363 2.24 4.08 -10.37
CA ALA A 363 1.57 2.83 -10.06
C ALA A 363 0.68 2.95 -8.82
N ARG A 364 1.11 3.68 -7.78
CA ARG A 364 0.29 3.94 -6.58
C ARG A 364 -0.95 4.79 -6.89
N GLY A 365 -0.85 5.74 -7.82
CA GLY A 365 -2.02 6.47 -8.31
C GLY A 365 -3.01 5.57 -9.05
N VAL A 366 -2.50 4.73 -9.96
CA VAL A 366 -3.31 3.73 -10.68
C VAL A 366 -4.01 2.78 -9.71
N ASP A 367 -3.29 2.29 -8.70
CA ASP A 367 -3.81 1.40 -7.65
C ASP A 367 -4.93 2.08 -6.83
N ALA A 368 -4.80 3.37 -6.51
CA ALA A 368 -5.85 4.14 -5.83
C ALA A 368 -7.09 4.37 -6.70
N ALA A 369 -6.91 4.66 -8.00
CA ALA A 369 -8.01 4.84 -8.93
C ALA A 369 -8.81 3.53 -9.11
N LEU A 370 -8.13 2.39 -9.28
CA LEU A 370 -8.77 1.07 -9.31
C LEU A 370 -9.51 0.77 -8.01
N ALA A 371 -8.86 0.98 -6.85
CA ALA A 371 -9.48 0.76 -5.56
C ALA A 371 -10.75 1.62 -5.35
N MET A 372 -10.77 2.85 -5.87
CA MET A 372 -11.95 3.72 -5.80
C MET A 372 -13.10 3.21 -6.68
N VAL A 373 -12.81 2.74 -7.91
CA VAL A 373 -13.80 2.10 -8.78
C VAL A 373 -14.39 0.86 -8.08
N TRP A 374 -13.54 0.02 -7.50
CA TRP A 374 -13.98 -1.21 -6.85
C TRP A 374 -14.69 -0.97 -5.51
N LEU A 375 -14.32 0.06 -4.76
CA LEU A 375 -15.05 0.47 -3.55
C LEU A 375 -16.51 0.77 -3.87
N LYS A 376 -16.77 1.52 -4.96
CA LYS A 376 -18.14 1.80 -5.44
C LYS A 376 -18.87 0.53 -5.86
N ASP A 377 -18.19 -0.34 -6.61
CA ASP A 377 -18.73 -1.65 -7.06
C ASP A 377 -19.12 -2.55 -5.88
N PHE A 378 -18.20 -2.79 -4.94
CA PHE A 378 -18.46 -3.62 -3.76
C PHE A 378 -19.55 -3.04 -2.86
N TYR A 379 -19.60 -1.72 -2.71
CA TYR A 379 -20.68 -1.07 -1.97
C TYR A 379 -22.03 -1.23 -2.67
N GLY A 380 -22.08 -1.09 -4.00
CA GLY A 380 -23.28 -1.37 -4.79
C GLY A 380 -23.78 -2.81 -4.60
N GLN A 381 -22.89 -3.78 -4.68
CA GLN A 381 -23.21 -5.20 -4.44
C GLN A 381 -23.70 -5.46 -3.00
N LEU A 382 -23.12 -4.78 -2.00
CA LEU A 382 -23.59 -4.84 -0.63
C LEU A 382 -25.03 -4.33 -0.53
N MET A 383 -25.33 -3.19 -1.16
CA MET A 383 -26.67 -2.62 -1.16
C MET A 383 -27.69 -3.52 -1.85
N ASP A 384 -27.31 -4.23 -2.91
CA ASP A 384 -28.22 -5.19 -3.56
C ASP A 384 -28.55 -6.37 -2.65
N ARG A 385 -27.58 -6.89 -1.90
CA ARG A 385 -27.83 -7.92 -0.86
C ARG A 385 -28.69 -7.42 0.28
N VAL A 386 -28.53 -6.16 0.69
CA VAL A 386 -29.40 -5.54 1.70
C VAL A 386 -30.86 -5.50 1.22
N LYS A 387 -31.09 -5.13 -0.05
CA LYS A 387 -32.44 -5.11 -0.64
C LYS A 387 -33.08 -6.49 -0.70
N THR A 388 -32.31 -7.54 -0.98
CA THR A 388 -32.80 -8.94 -1.00
C THR A 388 -32.80 -9.62 0.36
N ARG A 389 -32.40 -8.91 1.44
CA ARG A 389 -32.25 -9.42 2.80
C ARG A 389 -31.24 -10.57 2.95
N GLU A 390 -30.28 -10.67 2.03
CA GLU A 390 -29.14 -11.59 2.11
C GLU A 390 -28.00 -11.01 2.96
N VAL A 391 -28.27 -10.83 4.25
CA VAL A 391 -27.43 -10.02 5.16
C VAL A 391 -26.65 -10.83 6.20
N SER A 392 -26.45 -12.13 5.97
CA SER A 392 -25.62 -12.95 6.87
C SER A 392 -24.16 -12.49 6.86
N THR A 393 -23.65 -12.08 8.02
CA THR A 393 -22.28 -11.53 8.17
C THR A 393 -21.32 -12.42 8.97
N PHE A 394 -21.78 -13.56 9.49
CA PHE A 394 -20.96 -14.45 10.32
C PHE A 394 -21.33 -15.92 10.16
N ASN A 395 -20.32 -16.77 9.92
CA ASN A 395 -20.41 -18.22 10.03
C ASN A 395 -19.83 -18.67 11.39
N ASN A 396 -20.68 -19.27 12.23
CA ASN A 396 -20.33 -19.69 13.59
C ASN A 396 -19.99 -21.18 13.73
N GLU A 397 -19.98 -21.97 12.65
CA GLU A 397 -19.81 -23.44 12.69
C GLU A 397 -18.56 -23.89 13.43
N LYS A 398 -17.46 -23.12 13.30
CA LYS A 398 -16.18 -23.39 13.96
C LYS A 398 -15.78 -22.28 14.94
N TRP A 399 -16.75 -21.64 15.58
CA TRP A 399 -16.45 -20.61 16.59
C TRP A 399 -15.91 -21.20 17.90
N ASP A 400 -16.48 -22.32 18.38
CA ASP A 400 -16.01 -23.00 19.59
C ASP A 400 -14.75 -23.83 19.28
N PRO A 401 -13.60 -23.59 19.96
CA PRO A 401 -12.37 -24.36 19.77
C PRO A 401 -12.50 -25.86 19.94
N LYS A 402 -13.55 -26.35 20.63
CA LYS A 402 -13.84 -27.80 20.74
C LYS A 402 -14.20 -28.45 19.40
N THR A 403 -14.60 -27.66 18.41
CA THR A 403 -14.92 -28.13 17.05
C THR A 403 -13.70 -28.22 16.13
N TRP A 404 -12.54 -27.72 16.60
CA TRP A 404 -11.34 -27.65 15.78
C TRP A 404 -10.61 -28.99 15.76
N PRO A 405 -9.88 -29.30 14.69
CA PRO A 405 -8.92 -30.41 14.70
C PRO A 405 -7.85 -30.17 15.77
N ALA A 406 -7.26 -31.26 16.28
CA ALA A 406 -6.19 -31.18 17.29
C ALA A 406 -4.97 -30.41 16.77
N GLU A 407 -4.63 -30.57 15.48
CA GLU A 407 -3.58 -29.83 14.79
C GLU A 407 -4.07 -29.40 13.41
N CYS A 408 -3.80 -28.15 13.05
CA CYS A 408 -4.00 -27.64 11.69
C CYS A 408 -3.05 -26.48 11.39
N GLU A 409 -2.88 -26.19 10.09
CA GLU A 409 -2.05 -25.10 9.62
C GLU A 409 -2.77 -24.32 8.53
N GLY A 410 -2.58 -23.00 8.52
CA GLY A 410 -3.19 -22.13 7.53
C GLY A 410 -2.28 -21.01 7.09
N VAL A 411 -2.67 -20.39 5.97
CA VAL A 411 -2.02 -19.22 5.41
C VAL A 411 -3.05 -18.17 5.02
N GLY A 412 -2.88 -16.96 5.56
CA GLY A 412 -3.69 -15.81 5.25
C GLY A 412 -2.92 -14.86 4.36
N LEU A 413 -3.30 -14.82 3.08
CA LEU A 413 -2.74 -13.90 2.12
C LEU A 413 -3.59 -12.63 2.02
N VAL A 414 -2.91 -11.49 2.04
CA VAL A 414 -3.48 -10.19 1.74
C VAL A 414 -2.49 -9.45 0.85
N GLU A 415 -3.01 -8.76 -0.13
CA GLU A 415 -2.24 -7.78 -0.86
C GLU A 415 -2.52 -6.46 -0.10
N ALA A 416 -1.54 -5.96 0.65
CA ALA A 416 -1.63 -4.72 1.42
C ALA A 416 -1.28 -3.51 0.51
N PRO A 417 -1.54 -2.25 0.93
CA PRO A 417 -1.16 -1.08 0.14
C PRO A 417 0.32 -1.06 -0.28
N ARG A 418 1.20 -1.66 0.53
CA ARG A 418 2.65 -1.76 0.27
C ARG A 418 3.07 -3.06 -0.43
N GLY A 419 2.15 -3.99 -0.71
CA GLY A 419 2.40 -5.23 -1.45
C GLY A 419 2.00 -6.52 -0.74
N ALA A 420 2.68 -7.60 -1.10
CA ALA A 420 2.39 -8.97 -0.68
C ALA A 420 2.60 -9.21 0.84
N LEU A 421 1.50 -9.38 1.58
CA LEU A 421 1.46 -9.67 3.02
C LEU A 421 0.95 -11.09 3.25
N ALA A 422 1.64 -11.85 4.09
CA ALA A 422 1.20 -13.19 4.43
C ALA A 422 1.44 -13.52 5.90
N HIS A 423 0.46 -14.20 6.48
CA HIS A 423 0.49 -14.76 7.83
C HIS A 423 0.40 -16.28 7.72
N TRP A 424 1.37 -17.00 8.26
CA TRP A 424 1.34 -18.46 8.41
C TRP A 424 1.10 -18.80 9.87
N ILE A 425 0.09 -19.63 10.11
CA ILE A 425 -0.30 -20.07 11.45
C ILE A 425 -0.26 -21.59 11.54
N LYS A 426 0.23 -22.09 12.68
CA LYS A 426 0.02 -23.45 13.15
C LYS A 426 -0.78 -23.41 14.44
N ILE A 427 -1.84 -24.21 14.50
CA ILE A 427 -2.71 -24.34 15.67
C ILE A 427 -2.54 -25.75 16.21
N LYS A 428 -2.34 -25.86 17.52
CA LYS A 428 -2.24 -27.13 18.26
C LYS A 428 -3.07 -27.05 19.53
N ASN A 429 -3.97 -28.01 19.71
CA ASN A 429 -4.86 -28.13 20.88
C ASN A 429 -5.59 -26.81 21.21
N GLY A 430 -6.14 -26.17 20.18
CA GLY A 430 -6.89 -24.91 20.31
C GLY A 430 -6.04 -23.67 20.59
N LYS A 431 -4.70 -23.76 20.52
CA LYS A 431 -3.77 -22.65 20.75
C LYS A 431 -2.85 -22.44 19.56
N ILE A 432 -2.32 -21.24 19.42
CA ILE A 432 -1.28 -20.93 18.43
C ILE A 432 0.01 -21.65 18.87
N ASP A 433 0.54 -22.50 17.99
CA ASP A 433 1.80 -23.22 18.16
C ASP A 433 2.96 -22.45 17.49
N ASN A 434 2.75 -21.99 16.26
CA ASN A 434 3.65 -21.07 15.56
C ASN A 434 2.86 -20.02 14.78
N TYR A 435 3.41 -18.81 14.68
CA TYR A 435 2.82 -17.73 13.91
C TYR A 435 3.94 -16.87 13.29
N GLN A 436 4.05 -16.90 11.96
CA GLN A 436 5.09 -16.18 11.23
C GLN A 436 4.46 -15.27 10.19
N LEU A 437 5.09 -14.10 10.00
CA LEU A 437 4.61 -13.07 9.10
C LEU A 437 5.72 -12.73 8.12
N VAL A 438 5.40 -12.72 6.84
CA VAL A 438 6.25 -12.09 5.82
C VAL A 438 5.48 -10.90 5.27
N VAL A 439 6.01 -9.70 5.53
CA VAL A 439 5.33 -8.42 5.35
C VAL A 439 5.94 -7.70 4.13
N PRO A 440 5.20 -6.81 3.43
CA PRO A 440 5.70 -6.26 2.16
C PRO A 440 7.02 -5.51 2.29
N THR A 441 7.17 -4.69 3.33
CA THR A 441 8.43 -3.98 3.59
C THR A 441 9.56 -4.93 4.00
N THR A 442 9.26 -6.11 4.54
CA THR A 442 10.29 -7.16 4.74
C THR A 442 10.85 -7.60 3.40
N TRP A 443 10.04 -7.77 2.35
CA TRP A 443 10.54 -8.05 1.00
C TRP A 443 11.41 -6.93 0.44
N ASN A 444 10.88 -5.71 0.44
CA ASN A 444 11.52 -4.61 -0.26
C ASN A 444 12.78 -4.10 0.47
N GLY A 445 12.72 -4.02 1.80
CA GLY A 445 13.77 -3.45 2.64
C GLY A 445 14.70 -4.45 3.31
N SER A 446 14.55 -5.76 3.07
CA SER A 446 15.44 -6.74 3.70
C SER A 446 16.91 -6.49 3.35
N PRO A 447 17.85 -6.87 4.24
CA PRO A 447 19.26 -6.89 3.88
C PRO A 447 19.53 -7.97 2.82
N ARG A 448 20.81 -8.11 2.46
CA ARG A 448 21.27 -9.15 1.54
C ARG A 448 21.02 -10.55 2.11
N ASP A 449 21.02 -11.54 1.23
CA ASP A 449 21.08 -12.95 1.61
C ASP A 449 22.54 -13.46 1.61
N ALA A 450 22.75 -14.74 1.93
CA ALA A 450 24.09 -15.36 1.92
C ALA A 450 24.77 -15.37 0.53
N LYS A 451 24.00 -15.18 -0.55
CA LYS A 451 24.51 -15.02 -1.93
C LYS A 451 24.83 -13.56 -2.25
N SER A 452 24.76 -12.67 -1.27
CA SER A 452 24.95 -11.22 -1.40
C SER A 452 23.97 -10.54 -2.36
N GLN A 453 22.81 -11.16 -2.64
CA GLN A 453 21.80 -10.57 -3.52
C GLN A 453 21.06 -9.44 -2.78
N ARG A 454 20.95 -8.28 -3.42
CA ARG A 454 20.22 -7.12 -2.89
C ARG A 454 18.71 -7.31 -2.98
N SER A 455 17.99 -6.61 -2.11
CA SER A 455 16.54 -6.43 -2.22
C SER A 455 16.18 -5.09 -2.85
N SER A 456 14.88 -4.85 -3.04
CA SER A 456 14.36 -3.72 -3.84
C SER A 456 14.93 -2.36 -3.42
N PHE A 457 14.96 -2.02 -2.12
CA PHE A 457 15.43 -0.71 -1.66
C PHE A 457 16.91 -0.49 -1.97
N GLU A 458 17.79 -1.45 -1.64
CA GLU A 458 19.22 -1.31 -1.95
C GLU A 458 19.46 -1.25 -3.45
N GLU A 459 18.80 -2.09 -4.24
CA GLU A 459 18.99 -2.15 -5.69
C GLU A 459 18.43 -0.90 -6.39
N ALA A 460 17.31 -0.35 -5.92
CA ALA A 460 16.72 0.85 -6.50
C ALA A 460 17.61 2.09 -6.32
N LEU A 461 18.39 2.17 -5.24
CA LEU A 461 19.31 3.29 -5.03
C LEU A 461 20.56 3.24 -5.92
N ILE A 462 20.88 2.09 -6.53
CA ILE A 462 22.05 1.97 -7.40
C ILE A 462 21.87 2.84 -8.64
N GLY A 463 22.79 3.79 -8.82
CA GLY A 463 22.78 4.72 -9.95
C GLY A 463 21.86 5.92 -9.77
N THR A 464 21.20 6.09 -8.62
CA THR A 464 20.45 7.31 -8.29
C THR A 464 21.43 8.49 -8.15
N PRO A 465 21.24 9.59 -8.89
CA PRO A 465 22.10 10.77 -8.76
C PRO A 465 21.86 11.46 -7.42
N VAL A 466 22.92 11.97 -6.80
CA VAL A 466 22.83 12.75 -5.56
C VAL A 466 23.57 14.05 -5.76
N ALA A 467 22.84 15.17 -5.86
CA ALA A 467 23.47 16.47 -6.10
C ALA A 467 24.19 16.99 -4.85
N ASN A 468 23.67 16.69 -3.66
CA ASN A 468 24.28 17.06 -2.38
C ASN A 468 24.05 15.95 -1.35
N ILE A 469 25.14 15.32 -0.88
CA ILE A 469 25.05 14.21 0.07
C ILE A 469 24.54 14.62 1.45
N GLU A 470 24.75 15.88 1.85
CA GLU A 470 24.22 16.43 3.11
C GLU A 470 22.72 16.75 3.02
N GLN A 471 22.15 16.73 1.80
CA GLN A 471 20.74 16.98 1.52
C GLN A 471 20.19 15.94 0.52
N PRO A 472 20.15 14.64 0.90
CA PRO A 472 19.97 13.53 -0.05
C PRO A 472 18.50 13.33 -0.46
N VAL A 473 17.83 14.38 -0.95
CA VAL A 473 16.43 14.32 -1.39
C VAL A 473 16.22 13.27 -2.48
N GLU A 474 17.22 13.02 -3.32
CA GLU A 474 17.15 12.00 -4.35
C GLU A 474 17.09 10.57 -3.78
N ILE A 475 17.77 10.31 -2.66
CA ILE A 475 17.66 9.04 -1.94
C ILE A 475 16.25 8.90 -1.35
N LEU A 476 15.73 9.98 -0.75
CA LEU A 476 14.38 9.99 -0.18
C LEU A 476 13.32 9.69 -1.24
N ARG A 477 13.41 10.32 -2.43
CA ARG A 477 12.48 10.06 -3.55
C ARG A 477 12.37 8.57 -3.88
N THR A 478 13.50 7.88 -3.99
CA THR A 478 13.50 6.45 -4.33
C THR A 478 13.01 5.56 -3.19
N ILE A 479 13.34 5.89 -1.93
CA ILE A 479 12.89 5.09 -0.79
C ILE A 479 11.40 5.32 -0.47
N HIS A 480 10.90 6.54 -0.66
CA HIS A 480 9.50 6.87 -0.46
C HIS A 480 8.61 6.40 -1.62
N SER A 481 9.11 6.20 -2.85
CA SER A 481 8.30 5.70 -3.98
C SER A 481 7.87 4.25 -3.80
#